data_AF-A0A2S6HSM8-F1
#
_entry.id   AF-A0A2S6HSM8-F1
#
_cell.length_a   1.000
_cell.length_b   1.000
_cell.length_c   1.000
_cell.angle_alpha   90.00
_cell.angle_beta   90.00
_cell.angle_gamma   90.00
#
_symmetry.space_group_name_H-M   'P 1'
#
loop_
_entity.id
_entity.type
_entity.pdbx_description
1 polymer ?
#
loop_
_entity_poly.entity_id
_entity_poly.type
_entity_poly.pdbx_seq_one_letter_code
_entity_poly.pdbx_strand_id
1 'polypeptide(L)'
;MISNKAEYENMTIKILNTIISGEIPLPEMFPECNKIDFDQILEQCINEDFITGLESDRMSDGKLHYNRIFQPYVTFKGLSFIDSVKQTEALEISKAAEQKSIKAALKANKSYIISVVAILVSVLANLDKIAHNVQKVLSYLNTP
;
A
#
# COMPACT_ATOMS: atom_id res chain seq x y z
N MET A 1 3.90 21.06 -9.45
CA MET A 1 4.87 20.70 -8.41
C MET A 1 4.38 19.40 -7.83
N ILE A 2 5.02 18.30 -8.19
CA ILE A 2 4.72 16.99 -7.62
C ILE A 2 4.90 17.10 -6.12
N SER A 3 3.81 16.92 -5.40
CA SER A 3 3.73 17.32 -4.00
C SER A 3 3.88 16.13 -3.06
N ASN A 4 3.74 14.91 -3.59
CA ASN A 4 3.88 13.69 -2.81
C ASN A 4 4.49 12.53 -3.60
N LYS A 5 4.97 11.54 -2.86
CA LYS A 5 5.62 10.34 -3.39
C LYS A 5 4.73 9.56 -4.36
N ALA A 6 3.43 9.42 -4.08
CA ALA A 6 2.52 8.65 -4.92
C ALA A 6 2.28 9.31 -6.29
N GLU A 7 2.20 10.64 -6.35
CA GLU A 7 2.12 11.40 -7.60
C GLU A 7 3.39 11.21 -8.44
N TYR A 8 4.57 11.25 -7.80
CA TYR A 8 5.84 10.96 -8.46
C TYR A 8 5.83 9.55 -9.06
N GLU A 9 5.56 8.53 -8.23
CA GLU A 9 5.60 7.12 -8.65
C GLU A 9 4.62 6.84 -9.79
N ASN A 10 3.39 7.38 -9.69
CA ASN A 10 2.39 7.25 -10.76
C ASN A 10 2.84 7.91 -12.06
N MET A 11 3.42 9.10 -11.98
CA MET A 11 3.91 9.82 -13.15
C MET A 11 5.09 9.09 -13.80
N THR A 12 6.05 8.60 -13.01
CA THR A 12 7.15 7.75 -13.47
C THR A 12 6.62 6.52 -14.20
N ILE A 13 5.64 5.81 -13.63
CA ILE A 13 5.04 4.63 -14.27
C ILE A 13 4.41 5.00 -15.62
N LYS A 14 3.69 6.12 -15.72
CA LYS A 14 3.09 6.56 -16.99
C LYS A 14 4.15 6.85 -18.06
N ILE A 15 5.24 7.52 -17.69
CA ILE A 15 6.38 7.78 -18.60
C ILE A 15 6.99 6.46 -19.07
N LEU A 16 7.25 5.52 -18.16
CA LEU A 16 7.81 4.21 -18.51
C LEU A 16 6.86 3.40 -19.42
N ASN A 17 5.55 3.40 -19.13
CA ASN A 17 4.56 2.72 -19.97
C ASN A 17 4.44 3.32 -21.38
N THR A 18 4.66 4.63 -21.51
CA THR A 18 4.69 5.31 -22.82
C THR A 18 5.84 4.77 -23.67
N ILE A 19 7.02 4.63 -23.07
CA ILE A 19 8.22 4.05 -23.72
C ILE A 19 8.00 2.57 -24.05
N ILE A 20 7.38 1.79 -23.14
CA ILE A 20 7.01 0.39 -23.40
C ILE A 20 6.06 0.27 -24.59
N SER A 21 5.18 1.25 -24.77
CA SER A 21 4.25 1.31 -25.92
C SER A 21 4.93 1.73 -27.23
N GLY A 22 6.23 2.04 -27.19
CA GLY A 22 7.03 2.43 -28.36
C GLY A 22 7.04 3.93 -28.65
N GLU A 23 6.38 4.74 -27.81
CA GLU A 23 6.29 6.19 -27.97
C GLU A 23 7.39 6.92 -27.20
N ILE A 24 7.77 8.11 -27.68
CA ILE A 24 8.71 8.98 -26.97
C ILE A 24 7.89 9.85 -26.04
N PRO A 25 8.17 9.86 -24.71
CA PRO A 25 7.41 10.65 -23.77
C PRO A 25 7.68 12.13 -24.02
N LEU A 26 6.61 12.89 -24.28
CA LEU A 26 6.65 14.33 -24.47
C LEU A 26 5.78 15.01 -23.42
N PRO A 27 6.14 16.21 -22.92
CA PRO A 27 5.37 16.91 -21.89
C PRO A 27 3.89 17.07 -22.25
N GLU A 28 3.57 17.26 -23.53
CA GLU A 28 2.21 17.44 -24.05
C GLU A 28 1.32 16.20 -23.84
N MET A 29 1.91 15.01 -23.66
CA MET A 29 1.19 13.76 -23.40
C MET A 29 0.75 13.63 -21.93
N PHE A 30 1.22 14.51 -21.04
CA PHE A 30 0.97 14.46 -19.61
C PHE A 30 0.45 15.80 -19.08
N PRO A 31 -0.79 16.20 -19.44
CA PRO A 31 -1.36 17.50 -19.07
C PRO A 31 -1.49 17.72 -17.56
N GLU A 32 -1.51 16.64 -16.76
CA GLU A 32 -1.52 16.68 -15.31
C GLU A 32 -0.16 17.07 -14.68
N CYS A 33 0.92 17.05 -15.45
CA CYS A 33 2.27 17.33 -15.00
C CYS A 33 2.75 18.63 -15.62
N ASN A 34 3.33 19.52 -14.80
CA ASN A 34 3.93 20.72 -15.36
C ASN A 34 5.22 20.32 -16.12
N LYS A 35 5.66 21.15 -17.06
CA LYS A 35 6.84 20.84 -17.87
C LYS A 35 8.12 20.64 -17.04
N ILE A 36 8.30 21.42 -15.98
CA ILE A 36 9.50 21.39 -15.14
C ILE A 36 9.59 20.06 -14.35
N ASP A 37 8.48 19.62 -13.77
CA ASP A 37 8.35 18.38 -13.02
C ASP A 37 8.50 17.20 -13.98
N PHE A 38 7.87 17.25 -15.17
CA PHE A 38 8.06 16.24 -16.20
C PHE A 38 9.54 16.10 -16.55
N ASP A 39 10.21 17.23 -16.76
CA ASP A 39 11.62 17.25 -17.13
C ASP A 39 12.49 16.64 -16.01
N GLN A 40 12.23 17.00 -14.76
CA GLN A 40 12.93 16.43 -13.62
C GLN A 40 12.72 14.91 -13.48
N ILE A 41 11.49 14.43 -13.66
CA ILE A 41 11.21 12.99 -13.58
C ILE A 41 11.92 12.24 -14.70
N LEU A 42 11.90 12.79 -15.92
CA LEU A 42 12.55 12.14 -17.05
C LEU A 42 14.07 12.11 -16.88
N GLU A 43 14.68 13.20 -16.41
CA GLU A 43 16.10 13.27 -15.99
C GLU A 43 16.41 12.18 -14.96
N GLN A 44 15.56 12.03 -13.94
CA GLN A 44 15.72 11.05 -12.88
C GLN A 44 15.57 9.61 -13.40
N CYS A 45 14.64 9.36 -14.32
CA CYS A 45 14.49 8.05 -14.94
C CYS A 45 15.72 7.64 -15.78
N ILE A 46 16.40 8.60 -16.40
CA ILE A 46 17.65 8.36 -17.13
C ILE A 46 18.78 8.10 -16.13
N ASN A 47 18.96 8.99 -15.14
CA ASN A 47 20.04 8.90 -14.15
C ASN A 47 19.93 7.67 -13.24
N GLU A 48 18.72 7.19 -12.97
CA GLU A 48 18.48 5.97 -12.19
C GLU A 48 18.50 4.70 -13.05
N ASP A 49 18.91 4.78 -14.32
CA ASP A 49 18.91 3.65 -15.26
C ASP A 49 17.54 2.99 -15.42
N PHE A 50 16.42 3.71 -15.28
CA PHE A 50 15.10 3.16 -15.60
C PHE A 50 14.86 3.14 -17.11
N ILE A 51 15.44 4.11 -17.82
CA ILE A 51 15.34 4.25 -19.27
C ILE A 51 16.74 4.23 -19.85
N THR A 52 16.88 3.66 -21.05
CA THR A 52 18.10 3.69 -21.84
C THR A 52 17.77 4.12 -23.27
N GLY A 53 18.71 4.79 -23.95
CA GLY A 53 18.51 5.35 -25.30
C GLY A 53 18.16 6.84 -25.34
N LEU A 54 18.01 7.46 -24.17
CA LEU A 54 17.95 8.90 -23.97
C LEU A 54 19.14 9.35 -23.14
N GLU A 55 19.65 10.53 -23.44
CA GLU A 55 20.65 11.24 -22.64
C GLU A 55 20.12 12.62 -22.30
N SER A 56 20.34 13.04 -21.07
CA SER A 56 19.98 14.38 -20.61
C SER A 56 21.23 15.24 -20.52
N ASP A 57 21.18 16.43 -21.12
CA ASP A 57 22.24 17.44 -20.99
C ASP A 57 21.65 18.80 -20.63
N ARG A 58 22.39 19.59 -19.84
CA ARG A 58 22.01 20.94 -19.43
C ARG A 58 22.82 21.94 -20.24
N MET A 59 22.15 22.63 -21.16
CA MET A 59 22.80 23.65 -21.96
C MET A 59 23.09 24.92 -21.14
N SER A 60 23.90 25.82 -21.71
CA SER A 60 24.30 27.09 -21.09
C SER A 60 23.14 28.03 -20.73
N ASP A 61 21.93 27.78 -21.25
CA ASP A 61 20.71 28.51 -20.89
C ASP A 61 20.03 27.95 -19.63
N GLY A 62 20.60 26.92 -19.01
CA GLY A 62 20.09 26.25 -17.82
C GLY A 62 18.90 25.32 -18.08
N LYS A 63 18.47 25.15 -19.34
CA LYS A 63 17.39 24.24 -19.70
C LYS A 63 17.91 22.83 -19.92
N LEU A 64 17.06 21.88 -19.56
CA LEU A 64 17.32 20.47 -19.78
C LEU A 64 16.94 20.12 -21.21
N HIS A 65 17.85 19.45 -21.91
CA HIS A 65 17.66 18.93 -23.25
C HIS A 65 17.84 17.43 -23.24
N TYR A 66 17.00 16.73 -24.00
CA TYR A 66 17.11 15.29 -24.18
C TYR A 66 17.57 14.98 -25.58
N ASN A 67 18.68 14.27 -25.67
CA ASN A 67 19.16 13.74 -26.93
C ASN A 67 18.81 12.26 -27.02
N ARG A 68 18.23 11.87 -28.15
CA ARG A 68 17.96 10.49 -28.45
C ARG A 68 19.21 9.85 -29.05
N ILE A 69 19.81 8.91 -28.31
CA ILE A 69 20.96 8.14 -28.81
C ILE A 69 20.46 7.01 -29.72
N PHE A 70 19.40 6.30 -29.31
CA PHE A 70 18.74 5.24 -30.09
C PHE A 70 17.26 5.11 -29.68
N GLN A 71 16.54 4.06 -30.11
CA GLN A 71 15.14 3.85 -29.66
C GLN A 71 15.09 3.65 -28.14
N PRO A 72 14.41 4.53 -27.38
CA PRO A 72 14.33 4.39 -25.95
C PRO A 72 13.63 3.09 -25.56
N TYR A 73 14.14 2.43 -24.52
CA TYR A 73 13.48 1.29 -23.89
C TYR A 73 13.62 1.34 -22.38
N VAL A 74 12.68 0.69 -21.68
CA VAL A 74 12.70 0.56 -20.23
C VAL A 74 13.61 -0.60 -19.84
N THR A 75 14.52 -0.36 -18.90
CA THR A 75 15.46 -1.39 -18.42
C THR A 75 14.79 -2.36 -17.45
N PHE A 76 15.50 -3.42 -17.08
CA PHE A 76 15.05 -4.31 -16.00
C PHE A 76 14.80 -3.57 -14.67
N LYS A 77 15.58 -2.53 -14.39
CA LYS A 77 15.42 -1.72 -13.17
C LYS A 77 14.15 -0.87 -13.23
N GLY A 78 13.84 -0.29 -14.39
CA GLY A 78 12.58 0.43 -14.62
C GLY A 78 11.36 -0.50 -14.52
N LEU A 79 11.44 -1.72 -15.06
CA LEU A 79 10.37 -2.72 -14.91
C LEU A 79 10.19 -3.14 -13.44
N SER A 80 11.29 -3.37 -12.72
CA SER A 80 11.26 -3.73 -11.30
C SER A 80 10.64 -2.62 -10.44
N PHE A 81 10.88 -1.35 -10.80
CA PHE A 81 10.24 -0.21 -10.15
C PHE A 81 8.71 -0.25 -10.34
N ILE A 82 8.22 -0.46 -11.57
CA ILE A 82 6.78 -0.57 -11.86
C ILE A 82 6.14 -1.69 -11.02
N ASP A 83 6.78 -2.86 -10.97
CA ASP A 83 6.27 -4.01 -10.23
C ASP A 83 6.26 -3.74 -8.71
N SER A 84 7.31 -3.12 -8.19
CA SER A 84 7.42 -2.76 -6.76
C SER A 84 6.31 -1.80 -6.32
N VAL A 85 6.00 -0.78 -7.13
CA VAL A 85 4.93 0.18 -6.82
C VAL A 85 3.57 -0.53 -6.85
N LYS A 86 3.27 -1.30 -7.92
CA LYS A 86 2.03 -2.07 -8.02
C LYS A 86 1.85 -3.07 -6.88
N GLN A 87 2.93 -3.73 -6.46
CA GLN A 87 2.89 -4.66 -5.33
C GLN A 87 2.59 -3.93 -4.02
N THR A 88 3.15 -2.74 -3.83
CA THR A 88 2.90 -1.91 -2.65
C THR A 88 1.43 -1.47 -2.61
N GLU A 89 0.88 -0.98 -3.72
CA GLU A 89 -0.54 -0.63 -3.83
C GLU A 89 -1.46 -1.82 -3.56
N ALA A 90 -1.15 -2.98 -4.14
CA ALA A 90 -1.91 -4.22 -3.91
C ALA A 90 -1.89 -4.63 -2.43
N LEU A 91 -0.74 -4.49 -1.75
CA LEU A 91 -0.61 -4.78 -0.33
C LEU A 91 -1.45 -3.83 0.53
N GLU A 92 -1.48 -2.54 0.20
CA GLU A 92 -2.30 -1.55 0.90
C GLU A 92 -3.80 -1.85 0.76
N ILE A 93 -4.24 -2.18 -0.46
CA ILE A 93 -5.62 -2.59 -0.73
C ILE A 93 -5.97 -3.86 0.07
N SER A 94 -5.07 -4.84 0.10
CA SER A 94 -5.25 -6.08 0.86
C SER A 94 -5.38 -5.81 2.36
N LYS A 95 -4.52 -4.98 2.94
CA LYS A 95 -4.58 -4.61 4.36
C LYS A 95 -5.87 -3.86 4.70
N ALA A 96 -6.29 -2.94 3.84
CA ALA A 96 -7.54 -2.20 4.02
C ALA A 96 -8.76 -3.14 3.95
N ALA A 97 -8.74 -4.13 3.05
CA ALA A 97 -9.79 -5.15 2.94
C ALA A 97 -9.82 -6.07 4.18
N GLU A 98 -8.65 -6.51 4.67
CA GLU A 98 -8.53 -7.32 5.88
C GLU A 98 -9.12 -6.59 7.10
N GLN A 99 -8.76 -5.33 7.31
CA GLN A 99 -9.32 -4.53 8.41
C GLN A 99 -10.83 -4.36 8.30
N LYS A 100 -11.36 -4.16 7.09
CA LYS A 100 -12.82 -4.09 6.85
C LYS A 100 -13.49 -5.43 7.18
N SER A 101 -12.87 -6.55 6.80
CA SER A 101 -13.36 -7.89 7.09
C SER A 101 -13.41 -8.17 8.60
N ILE A 102 -12.35 -7.85 9.34
CA ILE A 102 -12.31 -7.99 10.81
C ILE A 102 -13.42 -7.16 11.47
N LYS A 103 -13.58 -5.90 11.07
CA LYS A 103 -14.65 -5.03 11.60
C LYS A 103 -16.04 -5.59 11.29
N ALA A 104 -16.25 -6.15 10.10
CA ALA A 104 -17.51 -6.76 9.71
C ALA A 104 -17.81 -8.02 10.54
N ALA A 105 -16.81 -8.90 10.73
CA ALA A 105 -16.93 -10.11 11.54
C ALA A 105 -17.27 -9.78 13.02
N LEU A 106 -16.62 -8.76 13.59
CA LEU A 106 -16.93 -8.29 14.95
C LEU A 106 -18.34 -7.71 15.04
N LYS A 107 -18.75 -6.91 14.04
CA LYS A 107 -20.10 -6.32 14.01
C LYS A 107 -21.19 -7.39 13.88
N ALA A 108 -20.96 -8.40 13.05
CA ALA A 108 -21.89 -9.53 12.87
C ALA A 108 -22.06 -10.34 14.16
N ASN A 109 -20.97 -10.53 14.91
CA ASN A 109 -20.96 -11.34 16.13
C ASN A 109 -21.12 -10.52 17.42
N LYS A 110 -21.54 -9.25 17.33
CA LYS A 110 -21.62 -8.34 18.48
C LYS A 110 -22.46 -8.91 19.63
N SER A 111 -23.65 -9.43 19.32
CA SER A 111 -24.55 -9.98 20.35
C SER A 111 -23.99 -11.22 21.03
N TYR A 112 -23.31 -12.09 20.28
CA TYR A 112 -22.64 -13.26 20.83
C TYR A 112 -21.49 -12.85 21.77
N ILE A 113 -20.64 -11.91 21.35
CA ILE A 113 -19.54 -11.39 22.17
C ILE A 113 -20.09 -10.79 23.48
N ILE A 114 -21.15 -9.98 23.40
CA ILE A 114 -21.79 -9.39 24.60
C ILE A 114 -22.34 -10.48 25.52
N SER A 115 -22.97 -11.53 24.96
CA SER A 115 -23.50 -12.65 25.74
C SER A 115 -22.40 -13.39 26.52
N VAL A 116 -21.28 -13.71 25.87
CA VAL A 116 -20.15 -14.38 26.52
C VAL A 116 -19.58 -13.52 27.65
N VAL A 117 -19.41 -12.21 27.41
CA VAL A 117 -18.93 -11.26 28.43
C VAL A 117 -19.90 -11.18 29.61
N ALA A 118 -21.21 -11.14 29.36
CA ALA A 118 -22.21 -11.10 30.41
C ALA A 118 -22.19 -12.37 31.29
N ILE A 119 -21.98 -13.54 30.70
CA ILE A 119 -21.84 -14.80 31.44
C ILE A 119 -20.59 -14.77 32.32
N LEU A 120 -19.45 -14.37 31.78
CA LEU A 120 -18.20 -14.27 32.55
C LEU A 120 -18.34 -13.33 33.75
N VAL A 121 -18.91 -12.14 33.54
CA VAL A 121 -19.16 -11.17 34.62
C VAL A 121 -20.11 -11.78 35.66
N SER A 122 -21.15 -12.49 35.23
CA SER A 122 -22.13 -13.11 36.13
C SER A 122 -21.51 -14.23 36.98
N VAL A 123 -20.60 -15.03 36.41
CA VAL A 123 -19.85 -16.06 37.14
C VAL A 123 -18.92 -15.42 38.16
N LEU A 124 -18.15 -14.41 37.75
CA LEU A 124 -17.21 -13.70 38.62
C LEU A 124 -17.95 -13.01 39.79
N ALA A 125 -19.08 -12.36 39.52
CA ALA A 125 -19.88 -11.70 40.55
C ALA A 125 -20.48 -12.67 41.58
N ASN A 126 -20.67 -13.95 41.23
CA ASN A 126 -21.24 -14.97 42.11
C ASN A 126 -20.23 -16.05 42.51
N LEU A 127 -18.93 -15.82 42.31
CA LEU A 127 -17.90 -16.84 42.49
C LEU A 127 -17.93 -17.44 43.90
N ASP A 128 -18.09 -16.61 44.94
CA ASP A 128 -18.16 -17.06 46.33
C ASP A 128 -19.34 -18.00 46.60
N LYS A 129 -20.53 -17.65 46.07
CA LYS A 129 -21.73 -18.50 46.21
C LYS A 129 -21.57 -19.81 45.45
N ILE A 130 -20.97 -19.77 44.25
CA ILE A 130 -20.70 -20.97 43.45
C ILE A 130 -19.72 -21.88 44.19
N ALA A 131 -18.60 -21.33 44.67
CA ALA A 131 -17.60 -22.09 45.42
C ALA A 131 -18.20 -22.71 46.71
N HIS A 132 -19.00 -21.92 47.45
CA HIS A 132 -19.69 -22.40 48.65
C HIS A 132 -20.68 -23.53 48.33
N ASN A 133 -21.48 -23.39 47.27
CA ASN A 133 -22.43 -24.42 46.85
C ASN A 133 -21.74 -25.69 46.37
N VAL A 134 -20.63 -25.57 45.63
CA VAL A 134 -19.83 -26.72 45.17
C VAL A 134 -19.22 -27.45 46.37
N GLN A 135 -18.63 -26.74 47.35
CA GLN A 135 -18.13 -27.34 48.58
C GLN A 135 -19.23 -28.07 49.35
N LYS A 136 -20.43 -27.48 49.43
CA LYS A 136 -21.58 -28.09 50.11
C LYS A 136 -22.03 -29.38 49.42
N VAL A 137 -22.14 -29.39 48.09
CA VAL A 137 -22.48 -30.60 47.33
C VAL A 137 -21.41 -31.69 47.48
N LEU A 138 -20.12 -31.33 47.42
CA LEU A 138 -19.03 -32.28 47.66
C LEU A 138 -19.09 -32.85 49.08
N SER A 139 -19.48 -32.07 50.08
CA SER A 139 -19.65 -32.58 51.45
C SER A 139 -20.77 -33.62 51.58
N TYR A 140 -21.82 -33.54 50.75
CA TYR A 140 -22.88 -34.56 50.69
C TYR A 140 -22.50 -35.81 49.90
N LEU A 141 -21.50 -35.73 49.03
CA LEU A 141 -20.99 -36.87 48.25
C LEU A 141 -19.84 -37.60 48.97
N ASN A 142 -19.19 -36.93 49.93
CA ASN A 142 -18.06 -37.47 50.68
C ASN A 142 -18.46 -38.06 52.04
N THR A 143 -19.75 -38.31 52.26
CA THR A 143 -20.25 -39.09 53.40
C THR A 143 -20.11 -40.60 53.10
N PRO A 144 -19.43 -41.38 53.96
CA PRO A 144 -19.36 -42.84 53.84
C PRO A 144 -20.71 -43.53 54.01
#